data_AF-A0A511J3C9-F1
#
_entry.id   AF-A0A511J3C9-F1
#
_cell.length_a   1.000
_cell.length_b   1.000
_cell.length_c   1.000
_cell.angle_alpha   90.00
_cell.angle_beta   90.00
_cell.angle_gamma   90.00
#
_symmetry.space_group_name_H-M   'P 1'
#
loop_
_entity.id
_entity.type
_entity.pdbx_description
1 polymer ?
#
loop_
_entity_poly.entity_id
_entity_poly.type
_entity_poly.pdbx_seq_one_letter_code
_entity_poly.pdbx_strand_id
1 'polypeptide(L)'
;MKVSKKVLVLGGGEAAQLWIYHTKHFRQAEIQVVGILDDSLAKETQIEEVPVIGRLSDLNEVVQSFGIEKIIIAIPSLSVRKRDKLLTHCADLNLETNILPDISSIMSTEANPVQERSVRYSDLLNREEQKMNVANLKRFFKGKTILISGAGGSIGSELVRQVNKCQPQKILLLGHGENSIFSIYKEILKVKTCPVVPIIADIQDKQRLEEIFQFYRPEIIYHAAAHKHVPLMEGNPTEAIKNNVWGTMNMVEVADEFGVEKFMMISTDKTVYPTSTMGMTKKIAEWIVQSKNTKNTSTIFSVVRFGNVLGSRGSAIPLFWEQIQNNEPITITHPEMERYFMTIPEASQLVIEASEQATGNDIYILQMGEPQKIVKIVEKLIHLAGKKSVDVKIAYTGLRNGEKLSESLFEEQEMADMTKINTKFFKGHAIIPMHLTEMLKNLEMVLANQEEPDQIKAVLAQIIHEGQKEERIYVNNN
;
A
#
# COMPACT_ATOMS: atom_id res chain seq x y z
N MET A 1 -0.91 5.12 48.18
CA MET A 1 -2.07 4.80 47.33
C MET A 1 -1.66 5.05 45.89
N LYS A 2 -1.77 4.07 45.00
CA LYS A 2 -1.48 4.28 43.56
C LYS A 2 -2.60 5.14 42.97
N VAL A 3 -2.23 6.25 42.34
CA VAL A 3 -3.18 7.20 41.74
C VAL A 3 -3.85 6.53 40.54
N SER A 4 -5.18 6.44 40.54
CA SER A 4 -5.95 5.90 39.43
C SER A 4 -6.12 6.95 38.34
N LYS A 5 -5.68 6.67 37.11
CA LYS A 5 -5.86 7.53 35.95
C LYS A 5 -7.35 7.76 35.69
N LYS A 6 -7.78 9.02 35.58
CA LYS A 6 -9.17 9.37 35.26
C LYS A 6 -9.46 9.19 33.78
N VAL A 7 -10.43 8.34 33.46
CA VAL A 7 -10.80 7.96 32.09
C VAL A 7 -12.20 8.47 31.74
N LEU A 8 -12.32 9.07 30.55
CA LEU A 8 -13.60 9.41 29.92
C LEU A 8 -13.87 8.46 28.76
N VAL A 9 -15.10 7.95 28.65
CA VAL A 9 -15.50 7.07 27.54
C VAL A 9 -16.40 7.84 26.56
N LEU A 10 -16.08 7.80 25.27
CA LEU A 10 -16.89 8.41 24.21
C LEU A 10 -17.66 7.30 23.51
N GLY A 11 -18.98 7.31 23.61
CA GLY A 11 -19.86 6.22 23.18
C GLY A 11 -20.25 5.30 24.33
N GLY A 12 -21.55 5.04 24.47
CA GLY A 12 -22.16 4.15 25.45
C GLY A 12 -22.76 2.89 24.84
N GLY A 13 -22.34 2.51 23.63
CA GLY A 13 -22.79 1.28 22.98
C GLY A 13 -22.21 0.01 23.63
N GLU A 14 -22.54 -1.14 23.05
CA GLU A 14 -22.13 -2.45 23.56
C GLU A 14 -20.60 -2.59 23.77
N ALA A 15 -19.77 -1.96 22.93
CA ALA A 15 -18.31 -1.98 23.07
C ALA A 15 -17.84 -1.26 24.35
N ALA A 16 -18.51 -0.17 24.71
CA ALA A 16 -18.25 0.57 25.95
C ALA A 16 -18.64 -0.27 27.16
N GLN A 17 -19.84 -0.87 27.10
CA GLN A 17 -20.35 -1.73 28.18
C GLN A 17 -19.38 -2.89 28.48
N LEU A 18 -18.96 -3.62 27.44
CA LEU A 18 -18.03 -4.74 27.58
C LEU A 18 -16.69 -4.29 28.17
N TRP A 19 -16.15 -3.17 27.72
CA TRP A 19 -14.86 -2.65 28.21
C TRP A 19 -14.94 -2.15 29.65
N ILE A 20 -16.01 -1.45 30.04
CA ILE A 20 -16.22 -0.97 31.41
C ILE A 20 -16.38 -2.17 32.35
N TYR A 21 -17.22 -3.15 31.98
CA TYR A 21 -17.40 -4.38 32.73
C TYR A 21 -16.06 -5.09 32.96
N HIS A 22 -15.29 -5.31 31.90
CA HIS A 22 -14.00 -5.99 32.00
C HIS A 22 -12.98 -5.23 32.85
N THR A 23 -12.93 -3.90 32.72
CA THR A 23 -12.00 -3.05 33.46
C THR A 23 -12.32 -3.03 34.95
N LYS A 24 -13.60 -3.04 35.34
CA LYS A 24 -14.03 -3.13 36.74
C LYS A 24 -13.78 -4.52 37.36
N HIS A 25 -14.04 -5.59 36.61
CA HIS A 25 -14.13 -6.94 37.19
C HIS A 25 -12.85 -7.77 37.07
N PHE A 26 -12.07 -7.58 36.00
CA PHE A 26 -10.92 -8.46 35.71
C PHE A 26 -9.58 -7.74 35.73
N ARG A 27 -9.57 -6.41 35.72
CA ARG A 27 -8.36 -5.63 35.92
C ARG A 27 -8.42 -5.02 37.32
N GLN A 28 -7.42 -5.31 38.16
CA GLN A 28 -7.09 -4.45 39.31
C GLN A 28 -6.48 -3.12 38.81
N ALA A 29 -7.15 -2.44 37.87
CA ALA A 29 -6.56 -1.34 37.12
C ALA A 29 -6.51 -0.07 37.94
N GLU A 30 -5.37 0.61 37.83
CA GLU A 30 -5.11 2.00 38.20
C GLU A 30 -5.93 2.98 37.32
N ILE A 31 -7.22 2.72 37.12
CA ILE A 31 -8.11 3.46 36.20
C ILE A 31 -9.45 3.72 36.88
N GLN A 32 -9.89 4.96 36.86
CA GLN A 32 -11.22 5.38 37.31
C GLN A 32 -12.00 5.91 36.11
N VAL A 33 -13.08 5.21 35.71
CA VAL A 33 -13.98 5.70 34.67
C VAL A 33 -14.88 6.78 35.27
N VAL A 34 -14.73 8.01 34.79
CA VAL A 34 -15.41 9.20 35.34
C VAL A 34 -16.81 9.39 34.77
N GLY A 35 -17.00 9.08 33.49
CA GLY A 35 -18.28 9.23 32.82
C GLY A 35 -18.23 8.87 31.35
N ILE A 36 -19.41 8.90 30.73
CA ILE A 36 -19.61 8.59 29.31
C ILE A 36 -20.15 9.82 28.60
N LEU A 37 -19.62 10.12 27.40
CA LEU A 37 -20.20 11.09 26.47
C LEU A 37 -20.83 10.34 25.30
N ASP A 38 -22.12 10.52 25.08
CA ASP A 38 -22.83 9.85 23.98
C ASP A 38 -23.96 10.75 23.44
N ASP A 39 -24.03 10.90 22.12
CA ASP A 39 -25.02 11.76 21.46
C ASP A 39 -26.41 11.12 21.36
N SER A 40 -26.50 9.80 21.50
CA SER A 40 -27.71 8.98 21.37
C SER A 40 -28.34 8.61 22.72
N LEU A 41 -27.60 8.74 23.82
CA LEU A 41 -28.08 8.43 25.17
C LEU A 41 -28.44 9.70 25.95
N ALA A 42 -29.42 9.58 26.85
CA ALA A 42 -29.77 10.68 27.76
C ALA A 42 -28.78 10.77 28.93
N LYS A 43 -28.56 11.98 29.48
CA LYS A 43 -27.66 12.28 30.62
C LYS A 43 -28.01 11.54 31.93
N GLU A 44 -29.17 10.89 32.00
CA GLU A 44 -29.62 10.13 33.17
C GLU A 44 -29.39 8.61 33.02
N THR A 45 -28.86 8.19 31.87
CA THR A 45 -28.53 6.79 31.60
C THR A 45 -27.25 6.40 32.32
N GLN A 46 -27.19 5.18 32.86
CA GLN A 46 -25.96 4.58 33.38
C GLN A 46 -25.64 3.31 32.61
N ILE A 47 -24.35 3.08 32.37
CA ILE A 47 -23.83 1.85 31.76
C ILE A 47 -22.79 1.28 32.72
N GLU A 48 -23.02 0.05 33.21
CA GLU A 48 -22.15 -0.58 34.21
C GLU A 48 -21.86 0.36 35.40
N GLU A 49 -22.90 1.05 35.90
CA GLU A 49 -22.85 2.06 36.99
C GLU A 49 -21.99 3.31 36.70
N VAL A 50 -21.61 3.53 35.43
CA VAL A 50 -20.94 4.76 34.99
C VAL A 50 -21.99 5.70 34.37
N PRO A 51 -22.10 6.96 34.82
CA PRO A 51 -23.10 7.89 34.30
C PRO A 51 -22.74 8.42 32.91
N VAL A 52 -23.75 8.61 32.07
CA VAL A 52 -23.65 9.44 30.85
C VAL A 52 -23.69 10.91 31.28
N ILE A 53 -22.55 11.60 31.21
CA ILE A 53 -22.41 12.97 31.73
C ILE A 53 -22.61 14.06 30.68
N GLY A 54 -22.72 13.68 29.40
CA GLY A 54 -23.02 14.62 28.33
C GLY A 54 -22.93 14.06 26.93
N ARG A 55 -22.84 14.98 25.97
CA ARG A 55 -22.70 14.71 24.54
C ARG A 55 -21.25 14.84 24.11
N LEU A 56 -20.92 14.39 22.90
CA LEU A 56 -19.57 14.56 22.36
C LEU A 56 -19.17 16.04 22.23
N SER A 57 -20.15 16.95 22.08
CA SER A 57 -19.92 18.41 22.09
C SER A 57 -19.36 18.93 23.42
N ASP A 58 -19.60 18.23 24.52
CA ASP A 58 -19.27 18.67 25.88
C ASP A 58 -17.84 18.27 26.27
N LEU A 59 -17.09 17.65 25.33
CA LEU A 59 -15.77 17.06 25.56
C LEU A 59 -14.78 18.00 26.25
N ASN A 60 -14.66 19.24 25.77
CA ASN A 60 -13.70 20.22 26.32
C ASN A 60 -14.02 20.57 27.78
N GLU A 61 -15.29 20.88 28.05
CA GLU A 61 -15.76 21.27 29.37
C GLU A 61 -15.58 20.12 30.37
N VAL A 62 -15.92 18.90 29.96
CA VAL A 62 -15.82 17.70 30.79
C VAL A 62 -14.37 17.34 31.06
N VAL A 63 -13.51 17.40 30.05
CA VAL A 63 -12.07 17.12 30.23
C VAL A 63 -11.45 18.06 31.26
N GLN A 64 -11.73 19.36 31.17
CA GLN A 64 -11.21 20.37 32.09
C GLN A 64 -11.81 20.23 33.50
N SER A 65 -13.13 20.10 33.60
CA SER A 65 -13.84 20.11 34.89
C SER A 65 -13.54 18.88 35.74
N PHE A 66 -13.37 17.72 35.10
CA PHE A 66 -13.16 16.47 35.81
C PHE A 66 -11.69 16.05 35.91
N GLY A 67 -10.78 16.75 35.23
CA GLY A 67 -9.35 16.44 35.19
C GLY A 67 -9.09 15.10 34.51
N ILE A 68 -9.68 14.89 33.34
CA ILE A 68 -9.55 13.64 32.58
C ILE A 68 -8.12 13.50 32.06
N GLU A 69 -7.53 12.32 32.23
CA GLU A 69 -6.16 12.03 31.80
C GLU A 69 -6.11 11.15 30.54
N LYS A 70 -7.18 10.39 30.30
CA LYS A 70 -7.28 9.43 29.21
C LYS A 70 -8.70 9.34 28.64
N ILE A 71 -8.79 9.16 27.32
CA ILE A 71 -10.03 9.00 26.57
C ILE A 71 -10.11 7.60 25.97
N ILE A 72 -11.28 6.96 26.06
CA ILE A 72 -11.60 5.72 25.37
C ILE A 72 -12.73 5.99 24.37
N ILE A 73 -12.45 5.89 23.08
CA ILE A 73 -13.47 6.00 22.03
C ILE A 73 -14.10 4.63 21.79
N ALA A 74 -15.33 4.47 22.23
CA ALA A 74 -16.13 3.25 22.17
C ALA A 74 -17.26 3.33 21.12
N ILE A 75 -17.02 4.03 20.00
CA ILE A 75 -17.95 4.16 18.87
C ILE A 75 -17.31 3.55 17.61
N PRO A 76 -17.19 2.21 17.52
CA PRO A 76 -16.53 1.54 16.39
C PRO A 76 -17.24 1.78 15.04
N SER A 77 -18.52 2.19 15.07
CA SER A 77 -19.36 2.47 13.91
C SER A 77 -19.17 3.88 13.31
N LEU A 78 -18.32 4.75 13.90
CA LEU A 78 -18.06 6.07 13.32
C LEU A 78 -17.48 5.96 11.90
N SER A 79 -17.99 6.81 10.99
CA SER A 79 -17.34 6.99 9.69
C SER A 79 -15.92 7.56 9.88
N VAL A 80 -15.03 7.23 8.94
CA VAL A 80 -13.61 7.66 8.98
C VAL A 80 -13.51 9.17 9.23
N ARG A 81 -14.30 9.97 8.50
CA ARG A 81 -14.30 11.44 8.63
C ARG A 81 -14.72 11.93 10.02
N LYS A 82 -15.75 11.33 10.64
CA LYS A 82 -16.21 11.74 11.98
C LYS A 82 -15.21 11.31 13.06
N ARG A 83 -14.64 10.12 12.90
CA ARG A 83 -13.63 9.59 13.80
C ARG A 83 -12.33 10.40 13.75
N ASP A 84 -11.87 10.78 12.56
CA ASP A 84 -10.67 11.62 12.41
C ASP A 84 -10.88 12.99 13.06
N LYS A 85 -12.04 13.61 12.86
CA LYS A 85 -12.40 14.85 13.57
C LYS A 85 -12.36 14.68 15.09
N LEU A 86 -12.92 13.57 15.60
CA LEU A 86 -12.94 13.30 17.03
C LEU A 86 -11.52 13.04 17.57
N LEU A 87 -10.69 12.32 16.82
CA LEU A 87 -9.28 12.10 17.16
C LEU A 87 -8.48 13.40 17.16
N THR A 88 -8.65 14.26 16.15
CA THR A 88 -8.02 15.58 16.11
C THR A 88 -8.45 16.43 17.31
N HIS A 89 -9.75 16.42 17.64
CA HIS A 89 -10.25 17.15 18.81
C HIS A 89 -9.65 16.59 20.12
N CYS A 90 -9.56 15.27 20.27
CA CYS A 90 -8.88 14.66 21.42
C CYS A 90 -7.37 14.98 21.45
N ALA A 91 -6.74 15.10 20.28
CA ALA A 91 -5.34 15.47 20.13
C ALA A 91 -5.07 16.91 20.59
N ASP A 92 -5.94 17.86 20.23
CA ASP A 92 -5.85 19.26 20.66
C ASP A 92 -5.91 19.40 22.19
N LEU A 93 -6.50 18.43 22.87
CA LEU A 93 -6.56 18.36 24.34
C LEU A 93 -5.32 17.70 24.98
N ASN A 94 -4.36 17.23 24.19
CA ASN A 94 -3.15 16.53 24.66
C ASN A 94 -3.46 15.37 25.61
N LEU A 95 -4.48 14.56 25.30
CA LEU A 95 -4.88 13.40 26.10
C LEU A 95 -4.51 12.07 25.46
N GLU A 96 -4.17 11.10 26.32
CA GLU A 96 -3.96 9.70 25.93
C GLU A 96 -5.29 9.16 25.39
N THR A 97 -5.37 8.75 24.12
CA THR A 97 -6.66 8.38 23.49
C THR A 97 -6.61 7.00 22.86
N ASN A 98 -7.39 6.05 23.35
CA ASN A 98 -7.50 4.71 22.73
C ASN A 98 -8.86 4.52 22.10
N ILE A 99 -8.94 3.77 21.01
CA ILE A 99 -10.20 3.40 20.37
C ILE A 99 -10.45 1.91 20.59
N LEU A 100 -11.65 1.56 21.04
CA LEU A 100 -12.07 0.17 21.17
C LEU A 100 -12.36 -0.44 19.79
N PRO A 101 -11.96 -1.71 19.58
CA PRO A 101 -12.31 -2.43 18.36
C PRO A 101 -13.80 -2.84 18.35
N ASP A 102 -14.24 -3.41 17.23
CA ASP A 102 -15.60 -3.98 17.11
C ASP A 102 -15.73 -5.22 18.01
N ILE A 103 -16.91 -5.46 18.58
CA ILE A 103 -17.17 -6.58 19.50
C ILE A 103 -16.87 -7.93 18.85
N SER A 104 -17.19 -8.08 17.56
CA SER A 104 -16.85 -9.28 16.79
C SER A 104 -15.36 -9.61 16.80
N SER A 105 -14.51 -8.57 16.91
CA SER A 105 -13.05 -8.72 17.05
C SER A 105 -12.57 -8.90 18.49
N ILE A 106 -13.37 -8.53 19.49
CA ILE A 106 -13.06 -8.76 20.91
C ILE A 106 -13.34 -10.22 21.29
N MET A 107 -14.40 -10.81 20.73
CA MET A 107 -14.84 -12.18 21.04
C MET A 107 -13.99 -13.28 20.40
N SER A 108 -13.19 -12.97 19.38
CA SER A 108 -12.37 -13.96 18.66
C SER A 108 -10.99 -14.21 19.27
N THR A 109 -10.58 -13.40 20.26
CA THR A 109 -9.33 -13.57 21.00
C THR A 109 -9.61 -14.11 22.39
N GLU A 110 -9.48 -15.43 22.59
CA GLU A 110 -9.57 -16.11 23.89
C GLU A 110 -8.45 -15.73 24.90
N ALA A 111 -7.64 -14.71 24.61
CA ALA A 111 -6.64 -14.18 25.52
C ALA A 111 -6.59 -12.65 25.42
N ASN A 112 -6.95 -11.97 26.52
CA ASN A 112 -6.93 -10.52 26.73
C ASN A 112 -7.85 -9.66 25.81
N PRO A 113 -8.96 -9.08 26.33
CA PRO A 113 -9.81 -8.12 25.61
C PRO A 113 -9.14 -6.76 25.34
N VAL A 114 -7.86 -6.62 25.67
CA VAL A 114 -7.01 -5.46 25.37
C VAL A 114 -5.76 -5.96 24.68
N GLN A 115 -5.93 -6.64 23.54
CA GLN A 115 -4.86 -6.65 22.55
C GLN A 115 -4.74 -5.24 22.00
N GLU A 116 -3.54 -4.66 22.13
CA GLU A 116 -3.12 -3.47 21.41
C GLU A 116 -3.62 -3.55 19.98
N ARG A 117 -4.46 -2.59 19.60
CA ARG A 117 -5.06 -2.56 18.27
C ARG A 117 -3.94 -2.60 17.23
N SER A 118 -3.95 -3.61 16.35
CA SER A 118 -3.23 -3.51 15.09
C SER A 118 -3.81 -2.34 14.30
N VAL A 119 -3.00 -1.34 13.94
CA VAL A 119 -3.44 -0.18 13.15
C VAL A 119 -4.20 -0.65 11.91
N ARG A 120 -5.48 -0.29 11.80
CA ARG A 120 -6.17 -0.41 10.52
C ARG A 120 -5.65 0.72 9.65
N TYR A 121 -4.81 0.42 8.68
CA TYR A 121 -4.16 1.43 7.85
C TYR A 121 -5.14 2.36 7.11
N SER A 122 -6.35 1.90 6.82
CA SER A 122 -7.43 2.74 6.27
C SER A 122 -7.79 3.91 7.19
N ASP A 123 -7.55 3.81 8.50
CA ASP A 123 -7.75 4.90 9.45
C ASP A 123 -6.74 6.05 9.28
N LEU A 124 -5.66 5.85 8.53
CA LEU A 124 -4.70 6.92 8.20
C LEU A 124 -5.13 7.73 6.98
N LEU A 125 -6.04 7.21 6.15
CA LEU A 125 -6.51 7.91 4.96
C LEU A 125 -7.52 9.01 5.32
N ASN A 126 -7.41 10.16 4.66
CA ASN A 126 -8.39 11.25 4.76
C ASN A 126 -9.66 11.03 3.90
N ARG A 127 -9.81 9.84 3.30
CA ARG A 127 -10.86 9.50 2.35
C ARG A 127 -11.29 8.05 2.52
N GLU A 128 -12.47 7.72 1.99
CA GLU A 128 -12.93 6.33 1.93
C GLU A 128 -12.18 5.55 0.83
N GLU A 129 -12.01 4.25 1.08
CA GLU A 129 -11.45 3.32 0.10
C GLU A 129 -12.44 3.09 -1.03
N GLN A 130 -11.94 3.07 -2.26
CA GLN A 130 -12.69 2.56 -3.39
C GLN A 130 -12.91 1.05 -3.25
N LYS A 131 -14.14 0.60 -3.48
CA LYS A 131 -14.50 -0.82 -3.44
C LYS A 131 -14.66 -1.40 -4.85
N MET A 132 -14.18 -2.63 -4.98
CA MET A 132 -14.28 -3.45 -6.18
C MET A 132 -15.69 -4.00 -6.39
N ASN A 133 -16.20 -3.93 -7.62
CA ASN A 133 -17.41 -4.66 -8.00
C ASN A 133 -17.07 -6.11 -8.36
N VAL A 134 -17.05 -6.98 -7.34
CA VAL A 134 -16.72 -8.41 -7.47
C VAL A 134 -17.64 -9.11 -8.49
N ALA A 135 -18.92 -8.75 -8.58
CA ALA A 135 -19.88 -9.41 -9.46
C ALA A 135 -19.49 -9.28 -10.94
N ASN A 136 -19.05 -8.09 -11.35
CA ASN A 136 -18.58 -7.84 -12.73
C ASN A 136 -17.31 -8.63 -13.03
N LEU A 137 -16.34 -8.62 -12.11
CA LEU A 137 -15.04 -9.24 -12.32
C LEU A 137 -15.08 -10.77 -12.31
N LYS A 138 -16.07 -11.41 -11.67
CA LYS A 138 -16.26 -12.86 -11.77
C LYS A 138 -16.36 -13.34 -13.22
N ARG A 139 -17.01 -12.55 -14.10
CA ARG A 139 -17.10 -12.90 -15.53
C ARG A 139 -15.74 -12.81 -16.21
N PHE A 140 -14.97 -11.77 -15.91
CA PHE A 140 -13.63 -11.56 -16.48
C PHE A 140 -12.66 -12.70 -16.15
N PHE A 141 -12.71 -13.23 -14.92
CA PHE A 141 -11.81 -14.30 -14.46
C PHE A 141 -12.32 -15.73 -14.71
N LYS A 142 -13.59 -15.90 -15.10
CA LYS A 142 -14.21 -17.21 -15.20
C LYS A 142 -13.48 -18.10 -16.21
N GLY A 143 -13.08 -19.29 -15.76
CA GLY A 143 -12.42 -20.28 -16.62
C GLY A 143 -10.97 -19.92 -16.96
N LYS A 144 -10.39 -18.89 -16.32
CA LYS A 144 -9.03 -18.45 -16.62
C LYS A 144 -7.99 -18.94 -15.63
N THR A 145 -6.79 -19.23 -16.11
CA THR A 145 -5.60 -19.45 -15.26
C THR A 145 -4.85 -18.13 -15.06
N ILE A 146 -4.67 -17.72 -13.81
CA ILE A 146 -4.06 -16.43 -13.45
C ILE A 146 -2.68 -16.66 -12.83
N LEU A 147 -1.65 -16.00 -13.35
CA LEU A 147 -0.32 -16.01 -12.76
C LEU A 147 -0.03 -14.68 -12.08
N ILE A 148 0.43 -14.74 -10.83
CA ILE A 148 0.86 -13.57 -10.07
C ILE A 148 2.32 -13.75 -9.72
N SER A 149 3.21 -12.94 -10.29
CA SER A 149 4.63 -12.94 -9.92
C SER A 149 4.86 -12.05 -8.70
N GLY A 150 5.83 -12.41 -7.86
CA GLY A 150 6.01 -11.73 -6.58
C GLY A 150 4.82 -11.96 -5.65
N ALA A 151 4.16 -13.12 -5.76
CA ALA A 151 2.91 -13.42 -5.03
C ALA A 151 3.05 -13.40 -3.50
N GLY A 152 4.27 -13.54 -2.97
CA GLY A 152 4.55 -13.40 -1.54
C GLY A 152 4.81 -11.96 -1.06
N GLY A 153 4.89 -10.99 -1.97
CA GLY A 153 5.07 -9.57 -1.64
C GLY A 153 3.78 -8.89 -1.18
N SER A 154 3.85 -7.66 -0.69
CA SER A 154 2.67 -6.94 -0.17
C SER A 154 1.55 -6.77 -1.20
N ILE A 155 1.88 -6.32 -2.42
CA ILE A 155 0.89 -6.17 -3.50
C ILE A 155 0.52 -7.53 -4.08
N GLY A 156 1.50 -8.39 -4.37
CA GLY A 156 1.25 -9.70 -4.95
C GLY A 156 0.32 -10.57 -4.09
N SER A 157 0.54 -10.62 -2.78
CA SER A 157 -0.30 -11.41 -1.86
C SER A 157 -1.73 -10.86 -1.78
N GLU A 158 -1.92 -9.55 -1.85
CA GLU A 158 -3.24 -8.95 -1.87
C GLU A 158 -3.95 -9.15 -3.21
N LEU A 159 -3.23 -9.08 -4.33
CA LEU A 159 -3.77 -9.47 -5.64
C LEU A 159 -4.26 -10.92 -5.62
N VAL A 160 -3.51 -11.84 -5.01
CA VAL A 160 -3.93 -13.23 -4.82
C VAL A 160 -5.26 -13.29 -4.06
N ARG A 161 -5.40 -12.53 -2.96
CA ARG A 161 -6.66 -12.49 -2.18
C ARG A 161 -7.83 -11.96 -3.00
N GLN A 162 -7.64 -10.88 -3.73
CA GLN A 162 -8.71 -10.23 -4.48
C GLN A 162 -9.13 -11.07 -5.69
N VAL A 163 -8.17 -11.60 -6.46
CA VAL A 163 -8.43 -12.51 -7.58
C VAL A 163 -9.13 -13.79 -7.08
N ASN A 164 -8.72 -14.34 -5.95
CA ASN A 164 -9.34 -15.54 -5.37
C ASN A 164 -10.84 -15.37 -5.05
N LYS A 165 -11.29 -14.16 -4.70
CA LYS A 165 -12.73 -13.84 -4.52
C LYS A 165 -13.51 -13.86 -5.84
N CYS A 166 -12.84 -13.66 -6.96
CA CYS A 166 -13.43 -13.70 -8.30
C CYS A 166 -13.55 -15.12 -8.88
N GLN A 167 -13.07 -16.14 -8.16
CA GLN A 167 -13.22 -17.56 -8.52
C GLN A 167 -12.72 -17.92 -9.94
N PRO A 168 -11.44 -17.65 -10.27
CA PRO A 168 -10.84 -18.13 -11.51
C PRO A 168 -10.75 -19.66 -11.55
N GLN A 169 -10.34 -20.22 -12.68
CA GLN A 169 -10.08 -21.67 -12.78
C GLN A 169 -8.92 -22.08 -11.86
N LYS A 170 -7.85 -21.27 -11.82
CA LYS A 170 -6.66 -21.55 -11.01
C LYS A 170 -5.83 -20.27 -10.82
N ILE A 171 -5.15 -20.17 -9.68
CA ILE A 171 -4.15 -19.12 -9.41
C ILE A 171 -2.77 -19.76 -9.24
N LEU A 172 -1.77 -19.24 -9.95
CA LEU A 172 -0.36 -19.61 -9.83
C LEU A 172 0.36 -18.55 -9.00
N LEU A 173 0.96 -18.96 -7.89
CA LEU A 173 1.71 -18.08 -6.99
C LEU A 173 3.19 -18.19 -7.33
N LEU A 174 3.70 -17.30 -8.18
CA LEU A 174 5.11 -17.33 -8.59
C LEU A 174 5.95 -16.41 -7.71
N GLY A 175 7.04 -16.95 -7.15
CA GLY A 175 8.07 -16.13 -6.51
C GLY A 175 9.25 -16.92 -5.96
N HIS A 176 10.41 -16.25 -5.85
CA HIS A 176 11.65 -16.88 -5.42
C HIS A 176 11.70 -17.14 -3.90
N GLY A 177 11.00 -16.32 -3.10
CA GLY A 177 11.02 -16.42 -1.63
C GLY A 177 10.06 -17.47 -1.08
N GLU A 178 10.57 -18.68 -0.82
CA GLU A 178 9.82 -19.84 -0.32
C GLU A 178 8.87 -19.50 0.84
N ASN A 179 9.40 -18.93 1.93
CA ASN A 179 8.59 -18.58 3.11
C ASN A 179 7.46 -17.60 2.79
N SER A 180 7.71 -16.65 1.88
CA SER A 180 6.71 -15.64 1.51
C SER A 180 5.59 -16.28 0.70
N ILE A 181 5.93 -17.21 -0.22
CA ILE A 181 4.95 -17.98 -1.01
C ILE A 181 4.17 -18.96 -0.12
N PHE A 182 4.85 -19.67 0.79
CA PHE A 182 4.20 -20.59 1.71
C PHE A 182 3.17 -19.88 2.60
N SER A 183 3.51 -18.68 3.10
CA SER A 183 2.60 -17.88 3.93
C SER A 183 1.29 -17.56 3.22
N ILE A 184 1.36 -17.00 2.01
CA ILE A 184 0.16 -16.68 1.23
C ILE A 184 -0.60 -17.95 0.81
N TYR A 185 0.11 -19.01 0.42
CA TYR A 185 -0.50 -20.28 0.05
C TYR A 185 -1.33 -20.87 1.19
N LYS A 186 -0.75 -20.96 2.39
CA LYS A 186 -1.44 -21.45 3.60
C LYS A 186 -2.66 -20.62 3.95
N GLU A 187 -2.60 -19.31 3.74
CA GLU A 187 -3.73 -18.43 4.02
C GLU A 187 -4.89 -18.69 3.06
N ILE A 188 -4.63 -18.78 1.76
CA ILE A 188 -5.69 -19.01 0.76
C ILE A 188 -6.29 -20.41 0.87
N LEU A 189 -5.51 -21.42 1.27
CA LEU A 189 -6.00 -22.77 1.56
C LEU A 189 -7.07 -22.83 2.66
N LYS A 190 -7.17 -21.82 3.53
CA LYS A 190 -8.23 -21.76 4.55
C LYS A 190 -9.57 -21.34 3.96
N VAL A 191 -9.56 -20.57 2.87
CA VAL A 191 -10.76 -20.01 2.22
C VAL A 191 -11.34 -20.95 1.16
N LYS A 192 -10.48 -21.77 0.51
CA LYS A 192 -10.85 -22.85 -0.44
C LYS A 192 -11.82 -22.47 -1.57
N THR A 193 -11.65 -21.30 -2.17
CA THR A 193 -12.53 -20.81 -3.26
C THR A 193 -12.13 -21.28 -4.65
N CYS A 194 -10.84 -21.39 -4.95
CA CYS A 194 -10.33 -21.94 -6.22
C CYS A 194 -9.00 -22.68 -6.01
N PRO A 195 -8.58 -23.56 -6.95
CA PRO A 195 -7.27 -24.19 -6.92
C PRO A 195 -6.14 -23.15 -6.96
N VAL A 196 -5.14 -23.33 -6.08
CA VAL A 196 -3.96 -22.47 -6.01
C VAL A 196 -2.71 -23.33 -6.04
N VAL A 197 -1.73 -22.93 -6.85
CA VAL A 197 -0.47 -23.67 -7.05
C VAL A 197 0.71 -22.77 -6.67
N PRO A 198 1.48 -23.10 -5.61
CA PRO A 198 2.71 -22.40 -5.30
C PRO A 198 3.82 -22.80 -6.27
N ILE A 199 4.54 -21.81 -6.83
CA ILE A 199 5.64 -22.01 -7.77
C ILE A 199 6.85 -21.22 -7.26
N ILE A 200 7.89 -21.95 -6.87
CA ILE A 200 9.16 -21.36 -6.50
C ILE A 200 10.02 -21.24 -7.76
N ALA A 201 10.23 -20.00 -8.21
CA ALA A 201 11.01 -19.66 -9.39
C ALA A 201 11.48 -18.20 -9.31
N ASP A 202 12.64 -17.92 -9.92
CA ASP A 202 13.13 -16.57 -10.16
C ASP A 202 12.69 -16.12 -11.56
N ILE A 203 12.26 -14.86 -11.69
CA ILE A 203 11.91 -14.28 -13.00
C ILE A 203 13.15 -14.06 -13.89
N GLN A 204 14.34 -14.11 -13.32
CA GLN A 204 15.61 -14.04 -14.05
C GLN A 204 15.92 -15.35 -14.80
N ASP A 205 15.32 -16.48 -14.39
CA ASP A 205 15.49 -17.78 -15.05
C ASP A 205 14.45 -17.96 -16.17
N LYS A 206 14.80 -17.53 -17.38
CA LYS A 206 13.90 -17.58 -18.54
C LYS A 206 13.49 -19.01 -18.89
N GLN A 207 14.41 -19.97 -18.87
CA GLN A 207 14.10 -21.37 -19.18
C GLN A 207 13.07 -21.92 -18.20
N ARG A 208 13.21 -21.62 -16.91
CA ARG A 208 12.23 -22.04 -15.91
C ARG A 208 10.87 -21.39 -16.14
N LEU A 209 10.82 -20.13 -16.56
CA LEU A 209 9.56 -19.46 -16.93
C LEU A 209 8.91 -20.14 -18.14
N GLU A 210 9.67 -20.49 -19.17
CA GLU A 210 9.16 -21.20 -20.35
C GLU A 210 8.51 -22.54 -19.96
N GLU A 211 9.15 -23.34 -19.10
CA GLU A 211 8.59 -24.60 -18.58
C GLU A 211 7.24 -24.36 -17.85
N ILE A 212 7.18 -23.33 -17.01
CA ILE A 212 5.98 -22.96 -16.25
C ILE A 212 4.86 -22.56 -17.21
N PHE A 213 5.14 -21.73 -18.21
CA PHE A 213 4.13 -21.25 -19.16
C PHE A 213 3.66 -22.35 -20.09
N GLN A 214 4.57 -23.22 -20.53
CA GLN A 214 4.25 -24.39 -21.35
C GLN A 214 3.29 -25.33 -20.62
N PHE A 215 3.54 -25.60 -19.33
CA PHE A 215 2.74 -26.52 -18.54
C PHE A 215 1.41 -25.92 -18.08
N TYR A 216 1.42 -24.69 -17.55
CA TYR A 216 0.24 -24.11 -16.91
C TYR A 216 -0.61 -23.22 -17.82
N ARG A 217 -0.06 -22.71 -18.93
CA ARG A 217 -0.75 -21.84 -19.91
C ARG A 217 -1.55 -20.71 -19.24
N PRO A 218 -0.90 -19.78 -18.50
CA PRO A 218 -1.60 -18.67 -17.89
C PRO A 218 -2.21 -17.75 -18.95
N GLU A 219 -3.42 -17.24 -18.69
CA GLU A 219 -4.13 -16.33 -19.60
C GLU A 219 -4.03 -14.87 -19.14
N ILE A 220 -3.92 -14.63 -17.84
CA ILE A 220 -3.73 -13.29 -17.29
C ILE A 220 -2.54 -13.30 -16.33
N ILE A 221 -1.69 -12.28 -16.46
CA ILE A 221 -0.51 -12.10 -15.62
C ILE A 221 -0.63 -10.78 -14.86
N TYR A 222 -0.43 -10.84 -13.54
CA TYR A 222 -0.09 -9.68 -12.74
C TYR A 222 1.37 -9.76 -12.31
N HIS A 223 2.19 -8.86 -12.84
CA HIS A 223 3.63 -8.84 -12.58
C HIS A 223 3.96 -7.87 -11.44
N ALA A 224 4.11 -8.41 -10.22
CA ALA A 224 4.42 -7.64 -9.01
C ALA A 224 5.80 -7.95 -8.41
N ALA A 225 6.62 -8.78 -9.08
CA ALA A 225 7.99 -9.07 -8.68
C ALA A 225 8.92 -7.90 -9.03
N ALA A 226 9.52 -7.26 -8.02
CA ALA A 226 10.49 -6.19 -8.18
C ALA A 226 11.25 -5.94 -6.88
N HIS A 227 12.47 -5.41 -6.98
CA HIS A 227 13.13 -4.73 -5.88
C HIS A 227 12.61 -3.29 -5.76
N LYS A 228 12.17 -2.90 -4.55
CA LYS A 228 11.50 -1.62 -4.27
C LYS A 228 12.25 -0.67 -3.34
N HIS A 229 13.27 -1.15 -2.63
CA HIS A 229 13.93 -0.37 -1.57
C HIS A 229 14.99 0.55 -2.16
N VAL A 230 14.67 1.85 -2.31
CA VAL A 230 15.57 2.86 -2.88
C VAL A 230 16.98 2.79 -2.27
N PRO A 231 17.19 2.88 -0.94
CA PRO A 231 18.54 2.88 -0.39
C PRO A 231 19.34 1.61 -0.68
N LEU A 232 18.67 0.45 -0.71
CA LEU A 232 19.33 -0.81 -1.04
C LEU A 232 19.72 -0.85 -2.52
N MET A 233 18.88 -0.35 -3.40
CA MET A 233 19.11 -0.39 -4.85
C MET A 233 20.12 0.66 -5.31
N GLU A 234 20.26 1.80 -4.61
CA GLU A 234 21.36 2.74 -4.85
C GLU A 234 22.74 2.10 -4.62
N GLY A 235 22.83 1.19 -3.64
CA GLY A 235 24.06 0.43 -3.35
C GLY A 235 24.20 -0.86 -4.15
N ASN A 236 23.14 -1.32 -4.83
CA ASN A 236 23.11 -2.59 -5.57
C ASN A 236 22.46 -2.41 -6.95
N PRO A 237 22.99 -1.52 -7.82
CA PRO A 237 22.35 -1.21 -9.09
C PRO A 237 22.32 -2.39 -10.06
N THR A 238 23.34 -3.24 -10.03
CA THR A 238 23.38 -4.48 -10.82
C THR A 238 22.18 -5.38 -10.53
N GLU A 239 21.85 -5.58 -9.24
CA GLU A 239 20.72 -6.42 -8.84
C GLU A 239 19.38 -5.75 -9.15
N ALA A 240 19.30 -4.42 -9.04
CA ALA A 240 18.14 -3.66 -9.49
C ALA A 240 17.87 -3.89 -10.99
N ILE A 241 18.90 -3.85 -11.83
CA ILE A 241 18.77 -4.07 -13.28
C ILE A 241 18.39 -5.52 -13.57
N LYS A 242 19.14 -6.50 -13.05
CA LYS A 242 18.85 -7.93 -13.28
C LYS A 242 17.41 -8.28 -12.94
N ASN A 243 16.93 -7.88 -11.78
CA ASN A 243 15.59 -8.24 -11.36
C ASN A 243 14.51 -7.37 -12.01
N ASN A 244 14.63 -6.03 -11.97
CA ASN A 244 13.55 -5.15 -12.43
C ASN A 244 13.52 -5.01 -13.96
N VAL A 245 14.66 -5.02 -14.64
CA VAL A 245 14.74 -4.85 -16.11
C VAL A 245 14.71 -6.22 -16.78
N TRP A 246 15.72 -7.06 -16.57
CA TRP A 246 15.84 -8.35 -17.28
C TRP A 246 14.81 -9.38 -16.83
N GLY A 247 14.51 -9.43 -15.53
CA GLY A 247 13.41 -10.26 -15.01
C GLY A 247 12.05 -9.87 -15.60
N THR A 248 11.79 -8.57 -15.78
CA THR A 248 10.57 -8.11 -16.48
C THR A 248 10.62 -8.50 -17.96
N MET A 249 11.76 -8.30 -18.63
CA MET A 249 11.94 -8.68 -20.04
C MET A 249 11.63 -10.15 -20.28
N ASN A 250 12.15 -11.06 -19.44
CA ASN A 250 11.85 -12.49 -19.54
C ASN A 250 10.34 -12.77 -19.41
N MET A 251 9.69 -12.20 -18.40
CA MET A 251 8.24 -12.35 -18.21
C MET A 251 7.43 -11.85 -19.41
N VAL A 252 7.84 -10.72 -19.99
CA VAL A 252 7.20 -10.13 -21.17
C VAL A 252 7.39 -10.99 -22.41
N GLU A 253 8.61 -11.49 -22.65
CA GLU A 253 8.92 -12.34 -23.79
C GLU A 253 8.17 -13.66 -23.75
N VAL A 254 8.18 -14.35 -22.60
CA VAL A 254 7.47 -15.64 -22.45
C VAL A 254 5.95 -15.43 -22.48
N ALA A 255 5.43 -14.31 -21.97
CA ALA A 255 4.00 -13.99 -22.09
C ALA A 255 3.57 -13.80 -23.54
N ASP A 256 4.37 -13.10 -24.32
CA ASP A 256 4.15 -12.85 -25.75
C ASP A 256 4.20 -14.17 -26.55
N GLU A 257 5.24 -14.97 -26.34
CA GLU A 257 5.45 -16.25 -27.04
C GLU A 257 4.32 -17.26 -26.79
N PHE A 258 3.81 -17.33 -25.56
CA PHE A 258 2.74 -18.25 -25.20
C PHE A 258 1.33 -17.67 -25.38
N GLY A 259 1.21 -16.46 -25.91
CA GLY A 259 -0.08 -15.84 -26.27
C GLY A 259 -0.98 -15.55 -25.06
N VAL A 260 -0.40 -15.02 -23.98
CA VAL A 260 -1.16 -14.55 -22.81
C VAL A 260 -2.20 -13.51 -23.25
N GLU A 261 -3.40 -13.53 -22.70
CA GLU A 261 -4.44 -12.57 -23.09
C GLU A 261 -4.10 -11.17 -22.58
N LYS A 262 -3.79 -11.05 -21.28
CA LYS A 262 -3.47 -9.76 -20.64
C LYS A 262 -2.27 -9.85 -19.70
N PHE A 263 -1.35 -8.90 -19.85
CA PHE A 263 -0.20 -8.72 -18.97
C PHE A 263 -0.28 -7.35 -18.30
N MET A 264 -0.41 -7.36 -16.97
CA MET A 264 -0.48 -6.15 -16.17
C MET A 264 0.75 -6.00 -15.26
N MET A 265 1.59 -5.02 -15.56
CA MET A 265 2.75 -4.69 -14.73
C MET A 265 2.37 -3.72 -13.60
N ILE A 266 2.79 -4.04 -12.38
CA ILE A 266 2.71 -3.13 -11.24
C ILE A 266 3.91 -2.17 -11.29
N SER A 267 3.63 -0.88 -11.36
CA SER A 267 4.63 0.17 -11.34
C SER A 267 4.37 1.20 -10.23
N THR A 268 5.10 2.30 -10.21
CA THR A 268 5.16 3.26 -9.11
C THR A 268 5.28 4.68 -9.64
N ASP A 269 4.79 5.65 -8.88
CA ASP A 269 5.07 7.09 -9.05
C ASP A 269 6.55 7.44 -9.21
N LYS A 270 7.47 6.63 -8.67
CA LYS A 270 8.93 6.84 -8.75
C LYS A 270 9.52 6.64 -10.16
N THR A 271 8.72 6.18 -11.12
CA THR A 271 9.12 6.16 -12.54
C THR A 271 8.97 7.51 -13.21
N VAL A 272 8.18 8.42 -12.63
CA VAL A 272 7.96 9.79 -13.11
C VAL A 272 9.17 10.64 -12.71
N TYR A 273 9.93 11.16 -13.68
CA TYR A 273 11.21 11.88 -13.45
C TYR A 273 12.14 11.14 -12.47
N PRO A 274 12.57 9.90 -12.78
CA PRO A 274 13.19 9.04 -11.80
C PRO A 274 14.57 9.57 -11.39
N THR A 275 14.81 9.67 -10.08
CA THR A 275 16.07 10.16 -9.48
C THR A 275 16.88 9.05 -8.81
N SER A 276 16.33 7.84 -8.74
CA SER A 276 16.95 6.69 -8.07
C SER A 276 17.12 5.53 -9.03
N THR A 277 18.11 4.68 -8.79
CA THR A 277 18.31 3.41 -9.51
C THR A 277 17.04 2.56 -9.57
N MET A 278 16.30 2.48 -8.45
CA MET A 278 15.04 1.75 -8.41
C MET A 278 13.98 2.36 -9.35
N GLY A 279 13.81 3.68 -9.31
CA GLY A 279 12.89 4.38 -10.20
C GLY A 279 13.28 4.25 -11.68
N MET A 280 14.57 4.42 -11.99
CA MET A 280 15.11 4.33 -13.36
C MET A 280 14.91 2.92 -13.94
N THR A 281 15.28 1.88 -13.19
CA THR A 281 15.09 0.48 -13.64
C THR A 281 13.61 0.13 -13.84
N LYS A 282 12.70 0.65 -13.00
CA LYS A 282 11.26 0.48 -13.19
C LYS A 282 10.72 1.24 -14.40
N LYS A 283 11.20 2.45 -14.70
CA LYS A 283 10.83 3.19 -15.93
C LYS A 283 11.29 2.43 -17.19
N ILE A 284 12.51 1.90 -17.21
CA ILE A 284 12.98 1.04 -18.30
C ILE A 284 12.09 -0.21 -18.46
N ALA A 285 11.69 -0.83 -17.34
CA ALA A 285 10.77 -1.96 -17.36
C ALA A 285 9.38 -1.60 -17.92
N GLU A 286 8.87 -0.39 -17.65
CA GLU A 286 7.64 0.11 -18.31
C GLU A 286 7.84 0.22 -19.82
N TRP A 287 8.96 0.80 -20.28
CA TRP A 287 9.26 0.88 -21.71
C TRP A 287 9.33 -0.50 -22.38
N ILE A 288 9.94 -1.48 -21.71
CA ILE A 288 9.98 -2.87 -22.18
C ILE A 288 8.57 -3.43 -22.39
N VAL A 289 7.71 -3.34 -21.37
CA VAL A 289 6.32 -3.83 -21.43
C VAL A 289 5.57 -3.16 -22.56
N GLN A 290 5.68 -1.84 -22.68
CA GLN A 290 4.93 -1.06 -23.66
C GLN A 290 5.44 -1.27 -25.09
N SER A 291 6.76 -1.49 -25.26
CA SER A 291 7.37 -1.77 -26.57
C SER A 291 6.84 -3.02 -27.28
N LYS A 292 6.17 -3.93 -26.56
CA LYS A 292 5.52 -5.08 -27.18
C LYS A 292 4.20 -4.72 -27.88
N ASN A 293 3.47 -3.73 -27.40
CA ASN A 293 2.21 -3.29 -28.01
C ASN A 293 2.41 -2.66 -29.40
N THR A 294 3.62 -2.22 -29.75
CA THR A 294 3.93 -1.67 -31.08
C THR A 294 4.23 -2.75 -32.12
N LYS A 295 4.31 -4.02 -31.70
CA LYS A 295 4.51 -5.18 -32.57
C LYS A 295 3.16 -5.89 -32.79
N ASN A 296 3.08 -6.75 -33.81
CA ASN A 296 1.93 -7.63 -34.05
C ASN A 296 1.80 -8.70 -32.95
N THR A 297 1.50 -8.31 -31.72
CA THR A 297 1.21 -9.21 -30.59
C THR A 297 -0.30 -9.36 -30.40
N SER A 298 -0.72 -10.55 -29.97
CA SER A 298 -2.09 -10.77 -29.48
C SER A 298 -2.25 -10.47 -27.98
N THR A 299 -1.13 -10.27 -27.27
CA THR A 299 -1.12 -10.03 -25.82
C THR A 299 -1.35 -8.55 -25.54
N ILE A 300 -2.29 -8.24 -24.65
CA ILE A 300 -2.53 -6.86 -24.21
C ILE A 300 -1.56 -6.55 -23.06
N PHE A 301 -0.53 -5.75 -23.34
CA PHE A 301 0.41 -5.28 -22.33
C PHE A 301 -0.04 -3.93 -21.76
N SER A 302 -0.05 -3.82 -20.44
CA SER A 302 -0.43 -2.58 -19.75
C SER A 302 0.35 -2.40 -18.44
N VAL A 303 0.45 -1.14 -18.02
CA VAL A 303 1.13 -0.75 -16.79
C VAL A 303 0.13 -0.03 -15.89
N VAL A 304 0.18 -0.29 -14.58
CA VAL A 304 -0.54 0.51 -13.58
C VAL A 304 0.46 1.17 -12.64
N ARG A 305 0.43 2.51 -12.56
CA ARG A 305 1.22 3.31 -11.62
C ARG A 305 0.35 3.76 -10.44
N PHE A 306 0.93 3.70 -9.24
CA PHE A 306 0.38 4.32 -8.04
C PHE A 306 1.49 4.71 -7.07
N GLY A 307 1.13 5.53 -6.10
CA GLY A 307 2.07 5.99 -5.07
C GLY A 307 2.29 4.97 -3.96
N ASN A 308 2.53 5.48 -2.75
CA ASN A 308 2.81 4.61 -1.62
C ASN A 308 1.56 3.86 -1.17
N VAL A 309 1.75 2.60 -0.79
CA VAL A 309 0.72 1.79 -0.14
C VAL A 309 0.99 1.65 1.36
N LEU A 310 -0.03 1.93 2.15
CA LEU A 310 0.05 1.88 3.62
C LEU A 310 0.20 0.43 4.10
N GLY A 311 1.10 0.23 5.06
CA GLY A 311 1.32 -1.09 5.67
C GLY A 311 2.13 -2.06 4.83
N SER A 312 2.74 -1.62 3.72
CA SER A 312 3.58 -2.51 2.93
C SER A 312 4.85 -2.92 3.69
N ARG A 313 5.32 -4.14 3.42
CA ARG A 313 6.53 -4.72 4.04
C ARG A 313 7.72 -3.78 3.81
N GLY A 314 8.44 -3.50 4.90
CA GLY A 314 9.62 -2.62 4.91
C GLY A 314 9.34 -1.16 4.56
N SER A 315 8.09 -0.70 4.67
CA SER A 315 7.77 0.73 4.50
C SER A 315 7.95 1.52 5.80
N ALA A 316 7.91 2.85 5.69
CA ALA A 316 8.11 3.74 6.82
C ALA A 316 7.00 3.62 7.90
N ILE A 317 5.76 3.33 7.51
CA ILE A 317 4.62 3.30 8.44
C ILE A 317 4.74 2.18 9.50
N PRO A 318 5.04 0.90 9.15
CA PRO A 318 5.37 -0.12 10.14
C PRO A 318 6.55 0.24 11.05
N LEU A 319 7.60 0.87 10.50
CA LEU A 319 8.76 1.32 11.30
C LEU A 319 8.35 2.39 12.31
N PHE A 320 7.57 3.40 11.89
CA PHE A 320 7.07 4.43 12.80
C PHE A 320 6.19 3.82 13.88
N TRP A 321 5.36 2.85 13.53
CA TRP A 321 4.55 2.13 14.51
C TRP A 321 5.41 1.43 15.56
N GLU A 322 6.44 0.69 15.13
CA GLU A 322 7.40 0.03 16.02
C GLU A 322 8.14 1.03 16.93
N GLN A 323 8.67 2.12 16.35
CA GLN A 323 9.32 3.20 17.10
C GLN A 323 8.38 3.81 18.14
N ILE A 324 7.14 4.07 17.76
CA ILE A 324 6.10 4.57 18.69
C ILE A 324 5.88 3.57 19.81
N GLN A 325 5.68 2.28 19.52
CA GLN A 325 5.43 1.28 20.57
C GLN A 325 6.61 1.16 21.54
N ASN A 326 7.84 1.17 21.03
CA ASN A 326 9.07 1.05 21.82
C ASN A 326 9.49 2.35 22.54
N ASN A 327 8.76 3.45 22.39
CA ASN A 327 9.13 4.79 22.88
C ASN A 327 10.48 5.29 22.32
N GLU A 328 10.81 4.90 21.09
CA GLU A 328 11.98 5.37 20.38
C GLU A 328 11.67 6.69 19.64
N PRO A 329 12.69 7.53 19.35
CA PRO A 329 12.50 8.68 18.48
C PRO A 329 12.03 8.25 17.08
N ILE A 330 10.97 8.87 16.58
CA ILE A 330 10.50 8.62 15.23
C ILE A 330 11.46 9.28 14.24
N THR A 331 12.00 8.49 13.32
CA THR A 331 12.98 8.97 12.34
C THR A 331 12.30 9.41 11.05
N ILE A 332 12.12 10.72 10.85
CA ILE A 332 11.56 11.29 9.62
C ILE A 332 12.71 11.87 8.79
N THR A 333 12.72 11.64 7.49
CA THR A 333 13.79 12.15 6.61
C THR A 333 13.76 13.68 6.48
N HIS A 334 12.59 14.26 6.25
CA HIS A 334 12.42 15.71 6.10
C HIS A 334 11.04 16.18 6.59
N PRO A 335 10.92 17.35 7.26
CA PRO A 335 9.63 17.87 7.77
C PRO A 335 8.59 18.11 6.68
N GLU A 336 9.03 18.60 5.51
CA GLU A 336 8.17 18.86 4.35
C GLU A 336 7.96 17.66 3.43
N MET A 337 8.35 16.44 3.84
CA MET A 337 8.18 15.26 2.99
C MET A 337 6.70 14.90 2.80
N GLU A 338 6.28 14.74 1.56
CA GLU A 338 4.91 14.42 1.17
C GLU A 338 4.84 13.17 0.30
N ARG A 339 3.82 12.33 0.52
CA ARG A 339 3.57 11.14 -0.30
C ARG A 339 2.09 10.95 -0.55
N TYR A 340 1.77 10.38 -1.72
CA TYR A 340 0.45 9.86 -2.02
C TYR A 340 0.25 8.52 -1.33
N PHE A 341 -0.91 8.32 -0.71
CA PHE A 341 -1.22 7.10 0.02
C PHE A 341 -2.52 6.46 -0.43
N MET A 342 -2.48 5.13 -0.47
CA MET A 342 -3.63 4.26 -0.70
C MET A 342 -3.45 3.02 0.19
N THR A 343 -4.50 2.26 0.48
CA THR A 343 -4.32 0.96 1.13
C THR A 343 -3.95 -0.12 0.12
N ILE A 344 -3.29 -1.19 0.59
CA ILE A 344 -2.94 -2.33 -0.27
C ILE A 344 -4.20 -2.98 -0.88
N PRO A 345 -5.30 -3.22 -0.13
CA PRO A 345 -6.53 -3.75 -0.70
C PRO A 345 -7.11 -2.85 -1.78
N GLU A 346 -7.15 -1.53 -1.56
CA GLU A 346 -7.65 -0.57 -2.55
C GLU A 346 -6.79 -0.59 -3.82
N ALA A 347 -5.47 -0.46 -3.70
CA ALA A 347 -4.57 -0.48 -4.86
C ALA A 347 -4.70 -1.77 -5.68
N SER A 348 -4.79 -2.92 -5.03
CA SER A 348 -4.91 -4.23 -5.70
C SER A 348 -6.26 -4.39 -6.40
N GLN A 349 -7.34 -3.88 -5.81
CA GLN A 349 -8.67 -3.86 -6.43
C GLN A 349 -8.69 -2.98 -7.68
N LEU A 350 -8.08 -1.80 -7.60
CA LEU A 350 -7.99 -0.87 -8.71
C LEU A 350 -7.11 -1.42 -9.84
N VAL A 351 -6.00 -2.09 -9.54
CA VAL A 351 -5.18 -2.81 -10.53
C VAL A 351 -6.00 -3.85 -11.30
N ILE A 352 -6.84 -4.62 -10.59
CA ILE A 352 -7.69 -5.64 -11.22
C ILE A 352 -8.73 -4.98 -12.14
N GLU A 353 -9.40 -3.92 -11.68
CA GLU A 353 -10.35 -3.18 -12.51
C GLU A 353 -9.69 -2.55 -13.75
N ALA A 354 -8.47 -2.02 -13.63
CA ALA A 354 -7.70 -1.50 -14.76
C ALA A 354 -7.37 -2.61 -15.79
N SER A 355 -7.03 -3.82 -15.32
CA SER A 355 -6.71 -4.94 -16.21
C SER A 355 -7.91 -5.44 -17.02
N GLU A 356 -9.11 -5.38 -16.45
CA GLU A 356 -10.33 -5.75 -17.15
C GLU A 356 -10.60 -4.76 -18.31
N GLN A 357 -10.38 -3.47 -18.07
CA GLN A 357 -10.58 -2.39 -19.05
C GLN A 357 -9.43 -2.18 -20.05
N ALA A 358 -8.26 -2.80 -19.81
CA ALA A 358 -7.06 -2.62 -20.63
C ALA A 358 -7.30 -3.03 -22.09
N THR A 359 -6.93 -2.15 -23.02
CA THR A 359 -7.04 -2.36 -24.47
C THR A 359 -5.68 -2.42 -25.17
N GLY A 360 -4.60 -2.07 -24.47
CA GLY A 360 -3.22 -2.13 -24.98
C GLY A 360 -2.61 -0.75 -25.16
N ASN A 361 -1.28 -0.67 -24.99
CA ASN A 361 -0.51 0.57 -24.95
C ASN A 361 -0.97 1.58 -23.88
N ASP A 362 -1.52 1.07 -22.78
CA ASP A 362 -2.15 1.85 -21.73
C ASP A 362 -1.22 1.97 -20.52
N ILE A 363 -1.05 3.20 -20.03
CA ILE A 363 -0.57 3.49 -18.67
C ILE A 363 -1.76 3.96 -17.85
N TYR A 364 -2.19 3.11 -16.92
CA TYR A 364 -3.20 3.46 -15.93
C TYR A 364 -2.52 4.12 -14.73
N ILE A 365 -3.00 5.30 -14.34
CA ILE A 365 -2.56 5.96 -13.10
C ILE A 365 -3.74 6.01 -12.14
N LEU A 366 -3.55 5.45 -10.95
CA LEU A 366 -4.60 5.42 -9.92
C LEU A 366 -4.84 6.84 -9.38
N GLN A 367 -6.11 7.19 -9.17
CA GLN A 367 -6.47 8.43 -8.48
C GLN A 367 -6.19 8.27 -6.98
N MET A 368 -5.07 8.86 -6.53
CA MET A 368 -4.59 8.71 -5.15
C MET A 368 -5.25 9.70 -4.17
N GLY A 369 -5.90 10.76 -4.69
CA GLY A 369 -6.30 11.93 -3.91
C GLY A 369 -5.12 12.85 -3.61
N GLU A 370 -5.26 13.70 -2.61
CA GLU A 370 -4.23 14.69 -2.25
C GLU A 370 -3.01 14.04 -1.56
N PRO A 371 -1.79 14.55 -1.83
CA PRO A 371 -0.60 14.10 -1.10
C PRO A 371 -0.70 14.48 0.38
N GLN A 372 -0.06 13.67 1.23
CA GLN A 372 -0.06 13.91 2.68
C GLN A 372 1.36 14.05 3.21
N LYS A 373 1.58 15.03 4.09
CA LYS A 373 2.84 15.18 4.84
C LYS A 373 3.07 13.98 5.74
N ILE A 374 4.29 13.43 5.72
CA ILE A 374 4.68 12.31 6.57
C ILE A 374 4.50 12.63 8.06
N VAL A 375 4.80 13.87 8.46
CA VAL A 375 4.58 14.35 9.84
C VAL A 375 3.12 14.20 10.25
N LYS A 376 2.17 14.51 9.37
CA LYS A 376 0.72 14.36 9.66
C LYS A 376 0.29 12.90 9.80
N ILE A 377 0.88 12.00 9.01
CA ILE A 377 0.66 10.56 9.19
C ILE A 377 1.22 10.08 10.53
N VAL A 378 2.40 10.56 10.91
CA VAL A 378 3.04 10.23 12.19
C VAL A 378 2.21 10.72 13.38
N GLU A 379 1.73 11.96 13.35
CA GLU A 379 0.79 12.49 14.37
C GLU A 379 -0.42 11.55 14.52
N LYS A 380 -1.06 11.15 13.42
CA LYS A 380 -2.17 10.18 13.46
C LYS A 380 -1.76 8.83 14.07
N LEU A 381 -0.58 8.30 13.73
CA LEU A 381 -0.09 7.04 14.30
C LEU A 381 0.12 7.14 15.81
N ILE A 382 0.68 8.25 16.30
CA ILE A 382 0.88 8.49 17.75
C ILE A 382 -0.46 8.45 18.47
N HIS A 383 -1.49 9.09 17.91
CA HIS A 383 -2.84 9.06 18.48
C HIS A 383 -3.45 7.65 18.42
N LEU A 384 -3.28 6.92 17.32
CA LEU A 384 -3.78 5.55 17.22
C LEU A 384 -3.07 4.58 18.18
N ALA A 385 -1.82 4.86 18.55
CA ALA A 385 -1.11 4.15 19.61
C ALA A 385 -1.57 4.53 21.02
N GLY A 386 -2.45 5.51 21.15
CA GLY A 386 -2.87 6.06 22.43
C GLY A 386 -1.74 6.73 23.18
N LYS A 387 -0.88 7.49 22.49
CA LYS A 387 0.16 8.32 23.11
C LYS A 387 -0.12 9.80 22.84
N LYS A 388 0.44 10.69 23.66
CA LYS A 388 0.37 12.13 23.42
C LYS A 388 1.52 12.53 22.49
N SER A 389 1.26 13.45 21.57
CA SER A 389 2.28 13.94 20.62
C SER A 389 3.50 14.54 21.32
N VAL A 390 3.31 15.18 22.48
CA VAL A 390 4.40 15.74 23.30
C VAL A 390 5.34 14.70 23.90
N ASP A 391 4.87 13.46 24.06
CA ASP A 391 5.65 12.38 24.67
C ASP A 391 6.57 11.68 23.66
N VAL A 392 6.38 11.95 22.35
CA VAL A 392 7.07 11.26 21.27
C VAL A 392 8.04 12.22 20.57
N LYS A 393 9.32 11.88 20.61
CA LYS A 393 10.37 12.67 19.96
C LYS A 393 10.41 12.37 18.47
N ILE A 394 10.50 13.41 17.63
CA ILE A 394 10.77 13.28 16.20
C ILE A 394 12.21 13.69 15.94
N ALA A 395 12.97 12.81 15.28
CA ALA A 395 14.34 13.06 14.84
C ALA A 395 14.37 13.18 13.31
N TYR A 396 14.84 14.33 12.81
CA TYR A 396 15.02 14.53 11.38
C TYR A 396 16.37 14.00 10.90
N THR A 397 16.37 13.02 10.00
CA THR A 397 17.58 12.31 9.57
C THR A 397 18.20 12.84 8.27
N GLY A 398 17.53 13.77 7.59
CA GLY A 398 17.92 14.25 6.26
C GLY A 398 17.41 13.34 5.13
N LEU A 399 17.41 13.89 3.91
CA LEU A 399 17.08 13.15 2.69
C LEU A 399 18.17 12.15 2.37
N ARG A 400 17.78 10.94 1.98
CA ARG A 400 18.71 9.90 1.53
C ARG A 400 18.95 10.04 0.03
N ASN A 401 20.05 9.46 -0.45
CA ASN A 401 20.38 9.48 -1.87
C ASN A 401 19.23 8.88 -2.71
N GLY A 402 18.90 9.55 -3.81
CA GLY A 402 17.81 9.19 -4.73
C GLY A 402 16.39 9.51 -4.25
N GLU A 403 16.19 9.97 -3.00
CA GLU A 403 14.86 10.34 -2.49
C GLU A 403 14.40 11.73 -2.94
N LYS A 404 13.11 11.85 -3.24
CA LYS A 404 12.45 13.13 -3.50
C LYS A 404 11.70 13.65 -2.29
N LEU A 405 11.53 14.97 -2.22
CA LEU A 405 10.72 15.60 -1.19
C LEU A 405 9.22 15.32 -1.42
N SER A 406 8.77 15.48 -2.66
CA SER A 406 7.44 15.12 -3.16
C SER A 406 7.56 14.25 -4.42
N GLU A 407 6.61 13.34 -4.60
CA GLU A 407 6.50 12.54 -5.81
C GLU A 407 5.52 13.20 -6.78
N SER A 408 5.65 12.92 -8.07
CA SER A 408 4.69 13.32 -9.10
C SER A 408 3.97 12.09 -9.63
N LEU A 409 2.68 12.22 -9.95
CA LEU A 409 1.91 11.12 -10.55
C LEU A 409 2.03 11.08 -12.08
N PHE A 410 2.48 12.18 -12.69
CA PHE A 410 2.47 12.40 -14.14
C PHE A 410 3.73 13.13 -14.58
N GLU A 411 4.23 12.80 -15.77
CA GLU A 411 5.14 13.68 -16.51
C GLU A 411 4.31 14.73 -17.28
N GLU A 412 4.85 15.93 -17.49
CA GLU A 412 4.19 17.01 -18.24
C GLU A 412 3.73 16.54 -19.63
N GLN A 413 4.56 15.71 -20.28
CA GLN A 413 4.30 15.12 -21.59
C GLN A 413 3.09 14.17 -21.57
N GLU A 414 2.95 13.40 -20.49
CA GLU A 414 1.85 12.45 -20.33
C GLU A 414 0.52 13.15 -20.02
N MET A 415 0.56 14.37 -19.46
CA MET A 415 -0.66 15.12 -19.12
C MET A 415 -1.47 15.55 -20.34
N ALA A 416 -0.81 15.80 -21.48
CA ALA A 416 -1.48 16.27 -22.70
C ALA A 416 -2.46 15.21 -23.27
N ASP A 417 -2.07 13.94 -23.24
CA ASP A 417 -2.86 12.81 -23.77
C ASP A 417 -3.69 12.10 -22.68
N MET A 418 -3.71 12.65 -21.47
CA MET A 418 -4.32 11.99 -20.33
C MET A 418 -5.84 12.10 -20.35
N THR A 419 -6.52 10.96 -20.36
CA THR A 419 -7.97 10.91 -20.21
C THR A 419 -8.34 10.42 -18.83
N LYS A 420 -9.13 11.21 -18.10
CA LYS A 420 -9.79 10.76 -16.88
C LYS A 420 -10.92 9.82 -17.25
N ILE A 421 -10.74 8.53 -17.01
CA ILE A 421 -11.73 7.49 -17.37
C ILE A 421 -12.93 7.53 -16.42
N ASN A 422 -12.65 7.68 -15.13
CA ASN A 422 -13.66 7.75 -14.08
C ASN A 422 -13.06 8.39 -12.81
N THR A 423 -13.71 8.22 -11.66
CA THR A 423 -13.22 8.71 -10.37
C THR A 423 -12.01 7.95 -9.84
N LYS A 424 -11.63 6.83 -10.45
CA LYS A 424 -10.63 5.87 -9.97
C LYS A 424 -9.32 5.88 -10.77
N PHE A 425 -9.37 6.18 -12.07
CA PHE A 425 -8.20 6.10 -12.95
C PHE A 425 -8.09 7.24 -13.94
N PHE A 426 -6.84 7.60 -14.21
CA PHE A 426 -6.42 8.25 -15.44
C PHE A 426 -5.82 7.20 -16.37
N LYS A 427 -5.97 7.41 -17.67
CA LYS A 427 -5.37 6.59 -18.73
C LYS A 427 -4.54 7.51 -19.61
N GLY A 428 -3.27 7.18 -19.78
CA GLY A 428 -2.37 7.80 -20.74
C GLY A 428 -1.78 6.74 -21.66
N HIS A 429 -0.99 7.21 -22.63
CA HIS A 429 -0.24 6.35 -23.54
C HIS A 429 1.25 6.43 -23.24
N ALA A 430 1.92 5.29 -23.39
CA ALA A 430 3.36 5.24 -23.26
C ALA A 430 4.01 5.80 -24.53
N ILE A 431 4.94 6.73 -24.36
CA ILE A 431 5.88 7.08 -25.42
C ILE A 431 7.11 6.21 -25.22
N ILE A 432 7.45 5.42 -26.23
CA ILE A 432 8.54 4.44 -26.16
C ILE A 432 9.75 5.06 -26.85
N PRO A 433 10.94 5.05 -26.22
CA PRO A 433 12.16 5.48 -26.89
C PRO A 433 12.40 4.68 -28.17
N MET A 434 12.66 5.38 -29.27
CA MET A 434 12.95 4.83 -30.59
C MET A 434 14.16 3.88 -30.54
N HIS A 435 15.17 4.26 -29.75
CA HIS A 435 16.43 3.53 -29.61
C HIS A 435 16.46 2.58 -28.39
N LEU A 436 15.32 2.20 -27.82
CA LEU A 436 15.26 1.35 -26.62
C LEU A 436 16.10 0.07 -26.73
N THR A 437 16.09 -0.60 -27.89
CA THR A 437 16.87 -1.83 -28.09
C THR A 437 18.38 -1.59 -28.00
N GLU A 438 18.86 -0.45 -28.51
CA GLU A 438 20.28 -0.07 -28.44
C GLU A 438 20.67 0.34 -27.03
N MET A 439 19.79 1.08 -26.33
CA MET A 439 19.96 1.44 -24.92
C MET A 439 20.09 0.18 -24.03
N LEU A 440 19.25 -0.83 -24.26
CA LEU A 440 19.30 -2.08 -23.51
C LEU A 440 20.58 -2.88 -23.79
N LYS A 441 21.05 -2.93 -25.04
CA LYS A 441 22.34 -3.56 -25.38
C LYS A 441 23.52 -2.86 -24.71
N ASN A 442 23.49 -1.53 -24.67
CA ASN A 442 24.52 -0.76 -23.97
C ASN A 442 24.54 -1.10 -22.47
N LEU A 443 23.36 -1.17 -21.84
CA LEU A 443 23.22 -1.55 -20.44
C LEU A 443 23.75 -2.98 -20.18
N GLU A 444 23.50 -3.92 -21.08
CA GLU A 444 24.01 -5.29 -21.00
C GLU A 444 25.55 -5.33 -21.06
N MET A 445 26.17 -4.59 -21.99
CA MET A 445 27.64 -4.51 -22.10
C MET A 445 28.30 -3.94 -20.83
N VAL A 446 27.72 -2.88 -20.27
CA VAL A 446 28.18 -2.24 -19.03
C VAL A 446 28.16 -3.23 -17.86
N LEU A 447 27.10 -4.03 -17.75
CA LEU A 447 27.01 -5.07 -16.71
C LEU A 447 28.02 -6.20 -16.93
N ALA A 448 28.26 -6.60 -18.18
CA ALA A 448 29.21 -7.66 -18.52
C ALA A 448 30.67 -7.27 -18.18
N ASN A 449 30.99 -5.98 -18.27
CA ASN A 449 32.31 -5.44 -17.95
C ASN A 449 32.59 -5.32 -16.44
N GLN A 450 31.63 -5.70 -15.58
CA GLN A 450 31.73 -5.60 -14.10
C GLN A 450 32.07 -4.18 -13.63
N GLU A 451 31.46 -3.17 -14.26
CA GLU A 451 31.67 -1.77 -13.91
C GLU A 451 31.26 -1.43 -12.47
N GLU A 452 31.89 -0.39 -11.93
CA GLU A 452 31.61 0.08 -10.57
C GLU A 452 30.16 0.61 -10.46
N PRO A 453 29.50 0.53 -9.29
CA PRO A 453 28.10 0.95 -9.11
C PRO A 453 27.80 2.37 -9.61
N ASP A 454 28.74 3.31 -9.47
CA ASP A 454 28.57 4.69 -9.93
C ASP A 454 28.55 4.82 -11.46
N GLN A 455 29.32 4.00 -12.18
CA GLN A 455 29.30 3.97 -13.65
C GLN A 455 27.97 3.39 -14.14
N ILE A 456 27.51 2.30 -13.54
CA ILE A 456 26.19 1.70 -13.85
C ILE A 456 25.07 2.73 -13.63
N LYS A 457 25.11 3.49 -12.53
CA LYS A 457 24.12 4.56 -12.27
C LYS A 457 24.20 5.69 -13.28
N ALA A 458 25.39 6.09 -13.72
CA ALA A 458 25.56 7.11 -14.75
C ALA A 458 24.96 6.67 -16.09
N VAL A 459 25.17 5.41 -16.49
CA VAL A 459 24.58 4.82 -17.70
C VAL A 459 23.05 4.76 -17.59
N LEU A 460 22.51 4.33 -16.44
CA LEU A 460 21.06 4.37 -16.21
C LEU A 460 20.49 5.79 -16.35
N ALA A 461 21.16 6.78 -15.76
CA ALA A 461 20.73 8.18 -15.85
C ALA A 461 20.79 8.69 -17.30
N GLN A 462 21.81 8.31 -18.06
CA GLN A 462 21.92 8.65 -19.48
C GLN A 462 20.78 8.03 -20.30
N ILE A 463 20.49 6.73 -20.12
CA ILE A 463 19.38 6.03 -20.79
C ILE A 463 18.05 6.73 -20.50
N ILE A 464 17.79 7.08 -19.24
CA ILE A 464 16.58 7.83 -18.86
C ILE A 464 16.54 9.19 -19.53
N HIS A 465 17.64 9.94 -19.51
CA HIS A 465 17.71 11.27 -20.09
C HIS A 465 17.46 11.26 -21.60
N GLU A 466 18.10 10.34 -22.32
CA GLU A 466 17.92 10.16 -23.77
C GLU A 466 16.50 9.72 -24.09
N GLY A 467 15.96 8.73 -23.38
CA GLY A 467 14.58 8.29 -23.55
C GLY A 467 13.56 9.41 -23.33
N GLN A 468 13.67 10.16 -22.23
CA GLN A 468 12.77 11.30 -21.96
C GLN A 468 12.94 12.45 -22.96
N LYS A 469 14.13 12.64 -23.53
CA LYS A 469 14.35 13.61 -24.59
C LYS A 469 13.60 13.21 -25.87
N GLU A 470 13.61 11.93 -26.22
CA GLU A 470 12.83 11.40 -27.34
C GLU A 470 11.32 11.54 -27.08
N GLU A 471 10.86 11.27 -25.86
CA GLU A 471 9.46 11.45 -25.47
C GLU A 471 9.00 12.91 -25.68
N ARG A 472 9.84 13.90 -25.31
CA ARG A 472 9.55 15.33 -25.52
C ARG A 472 9.48 15.74 -26.99
N ILE A 473 10.34 15.18 -27.84
CA ILE A 473 10.35 15.50 -29.28
C ILE A 473 9.07 14.99 -29.93
N TYR A 474 8.59 13.81 -29.52
CA TYR A 474 7.34 13.25 -30.04
C TYR A 474 6.12 14.14 -29.75
N VAL A 475 6.00 14.65 -28.52
CA VAL A 475 4.88 15.52 -28.11
C VAL A 475 4.92 16.89 -28.79
N ASN A 476 6.10 17.45 -29.05
CA ASN A 476 6.19 18.78 -29.69
C ASN A 476 5.90 18.76 -31.20
N ASN A 477 5.93 17.58 -31.83
CA ASN A 477 5.75 17.43 -33.27
C ASN A 477 4.36 16.90 -33.68
N ASN A 478 3.52 16.53 -32.71
CA ASN A 478 2.14 16.09 -32.89
C ASN A 478 1.19 17.02 -32.13
#